data_AF-A0A6B3HAE7-F1
#
_entry.id   AF-A0A6B3HAE7-F1
#
_cell.length_a   1.000
_cell.length_b   1.000
_cell.length_c   1.000
_cell.angle_alpha   90.00
_cell.angle_beta   90.00
_cell.angle_gamma   90.00
#
_symmetry.space_group_name_H-M   'P 1'
#
loop_
_entity.id
_entity.type
_entity.pdbx_description
1 polymer ?
#
loop_
_entity_poly.entity_id
_entity_poly.type
_entity_poly.pdbx_seq_one_letter_code
_entity_poly.pdbx_strand_id
1 'polypeptide(L)'
;ESRKILEIPGLKVSGTCVRVPVFSGHSLQINARFARPIGVERAYELLKDAEGVELSEIPTPLQAAGQDASFVGRIRVDETVDNGLALFVSNDNLRKGAALNAVQIAELVAAELKG
;
A
#
# COMPACT_ATOMS: atom_id res chain seq x y z
N GLU A 1 1.31 7.12 11.85
CA GLU A 1 0.81 5.74 11.86
C GLU A 1 1.82 4.73 11.34
N SER A 2 2.41 4.91 10.13
CA SER A 2 3.35 3.95 9.53
C SER A 2 4.49 3.51 10.46
N ARG A 3 5.09 4.42 11.24
CA ARG A 3 6.12 4.09 12.25
C ARG A 3 5.68 3.03 13.25
N LYS A 4 4.43 3.11 13.71
CA LYS A 4 3.85 2.20 14.71
C LYS A 4 3.46 0.88 14.08
N ILE A 5 2.78 0.93 12.92
CA ILE A 5 2.30 -0.27 12.21
C ILE A 5 3.46 -1.13 11.70
N LEU A 6 4.50 -0.51 11.15
CA LEU A 6 5.67 -1.21 10.63
C LEU A 6 6.72 -1.51 11.72
N GLU A 7 6.50 -1.05 12.95
CA GLU A 7 7.45 -1.18 14.07
C GLU A 7 8.85 -0.60 13.76
N ILE A 8 8.88 0.53 13.05
CA ILE A 8 10.11 1.27 12.72
C ILE A 8 10.01 2.68 13.32
N PRO A 9 10.35 2.88 14.62
CA PRO A 9 10.24 4.19 15.27
C PRO A 9 11.02 5.29 14.57
N GLY A 10 12.19 4.94 14.01
CA GLY A 10 13.07 5.85 13.28
C GLY A 10 12.70 6.08 11.81
N LEU A 11 11.57 5.54 11.32
CA LEU A 11 11.22 5.67 9.90
C LEU A 11 11.04 7.14 9.53
N LYS A 12 11.86 7.60 8.58
CA LYS A 12 11.75 8.93 8.00
C LYS A 12 10.62 8.92 6.98
N VAL A 13 9.67 9.84 7.15
CA VAL A 13 8.51 9.99 6.28
C VAL A 13 8.31 11.47 6.03
N SER A 14 8.24 11.85 4.76
CA SER A 14 7.80 13.17 4.31
C SER A 14 6.61 12.92 3.39
N GLY A 15 5.43 13.41 3.78
CA GLY A 15 4.19 13.17 3.06
C GLY A 15 3.47 14.48 2.76
N THR A 16 2.91 14.58 1.55
CA THR A 16 2.06 15.69 1.13
C THR A 16 0.70 15.12 0.75
N CYS A 17 -0.34 15.58 1.44
CA CYS A 17 -1.71 15.17 1.16
C CYS A 17 -2.37 16.20 0.24
N VAL A 18 -2.74 15.78 -0.97
CA VAL A 18 -3.40 16.62 -1.96
C VAL A 18 -4.81 16.08 -2.20
N ARG A 19 -5.81 16.96 -2.16
CA ARG A 19 -7.18 16.61 -2.55
C ARG A 19 -7.31 16.74 -4.07
N VAL A 20 -7.90 15.73 -4.69
CA VAL A 20 -8.18 15.68 -6.13
C VAL A 20 -9.67 15.47 -6.37
N PRO A 21 -10.23 15.86 -7.53
CA PRO A 21 -11.66 15.74 -7.82
C PRO A 21 -12.05 14.30 -8.19
N VAL A 22 -11.88 13.38 -7.25
CA VAL A 22 -12.26 11.96 -7.35
C VAL A 22 -13.21 11.64 -6.19
N PHE A 23 -14.32 10.95 -6.47
CA PHE A 23 -15.37 10.69 -5.48
C PHE A 23 -14.93 9.73 -4.36
N SER A 24 -14.38 8.57 -4.74
CA SER A 24 -13.85 7.55 -3.83
C SER A 24 -12.59 6.94 -4.44
N GLY A 25 -11.70 6.48 -3.57
CA GLY A 25 -10.39 5.96 -3.92
C GLY A 25 -9.29 6.96 -3.57
N HIS A 26 -8.36 6.54 -2.73
CA HIS A 26 -7.12 7.27 -2.50
C HIS A 26 -6.02 6.68 -3.38
N SER A 27 -5.10 7.53 -3.81
CA SER A 27 -3.91 7.08 -4.54
C SER A 27 -2.66 7.72 -3.97
N LEU A 28 -1.57 6.97 -3.97
CA LEU A 28 -0.29 7.38 -3.42
C LEU A 28 0.80 7.14 -4.45
N GLN A 29 1.54 8.20 -4.75
CA GLN A 29 2.86 8.07 -5.35
C GLN A 29 3.87 7.99 -4.21
N ILE A 30 4.68 6.93 -4.22
CA ILE A 30 5.59 6.62 -3.12
C ILE A 30 6.99 6.46 -3.68
N ASN A 31 7.97 7.15 -3.08
CA ASN A 31 9.40 6.85 -3.22
C ASN A 31 9.85 6.19 -1.91
N ALA A 32 10.18 4.91 -1.97
CA ALA A 32 10.57 4.10 -0.82
C ALA A 32 12.06 3.74 -0.91
N ARG A 33 12.81 4.04 0.15
CA ARG A 33 14.21 3.63 0.31
C ARG A 33 14.30 2.42 1.23
N PHE A 34 15.07 1.42 0.82
CA PHE A 34 15.29 0.19 1.58
C PHE A 34 16.70 0.09 2.18
N ALA A 35 16.86 -0.74 3.21
CA ALA A 35 18.15 -0.95 3.88
C ALA A 35 19.18 -1.68 2.98
N ARG A 36 18.70 -2.46 2.01
CA ARG A 36 19.50 -3.22 1.04
C ARG A 36 18.87 -3.12 -0.35
N PRO A 37 19.63 -3.35 -1.43
CA PRO A 37 19.08 -3.34 -2.79
C PRO A 37 17.91 -4.32 -2.94
N ILE A 38 16.91 -3.91 -3.71
CA ILE A 38 15.80 -4.75 -4.16
C ILE A 38 15.52 -4.42 -5.63
N GLY A 39 15.50 -5.44 -6.49
CA GLY A 39 15.19 -5.28 -7.91
C GLY A 39 13.70 -5.03 -8.13
N VAL A 40 13.36 -4.40 -9.26
CA VAL A 40 11.96 -4.12 -9.65
C VAL A 40 11.19 -5.43 -9.83
N GLU A 41 11.80 -6.40 -10.50
CA GLU A 41 11.24 -7.74 -10.71
C GLU A 41 10.95 -8.42 -9.37
N ARG A 42 11.91 -8.33 -8.43
CA ARG A 42 11.74 -8.89 -7.10
C ARG A 42 10.63 -8.22 -6.31
N ALA A 43 10.44 -6.90 -6.46
CA ALA A 43 9.32 -6.20 -5.85
C ALA A 43 7.98 -6.68 -6.43
N TYR A 44 7.88 -6.86 -7.75
CA TYR A 44 6.70 -7.42 -8.39
C TYR A 44 6.39 -8.85 -7.92
N GLU A 45 7.40 -9.72 -7.82
CA GLU A 45 7.23 -11.08 -7.28
C GLU A 45 6.64 -11.07 -5.87
N LEU A 46 7.23 -10.28 -4.96
CA LEU A 46 6.77 -10.19 -3.58
C LEU A 46 5.35 -9.63 -3.46
N LEU A 47 5.01 -8.62 -4.26
CA LEU A 47 3.70 -7.98 -4.22
C LEU A 47 2.61 -8.82 -4.88
N LYS A 48 2.95 -9.67 -5.85
CA LYS A 48 2.02 -10.59 -6.48
C LYS A 48 1.42 -11.59 -5.49
N ASP A 49 2.24 -12.06 -4.54
CA ASP A 49 1.86 -13.09 -3.58
C ASP A 49 1.37 -12.49 -2.23
N ALA A 50 1.36 -11.16 -2.11
CA ALA A 50 0.96 -10.48 -0.89
C ALA A 50 -0.58 -10.44 -0.74
N GLU A 51 -1.08 -10.87 0.41
CA GLU A 51 -2.51 -10.87 0.72
C GLU A 51 -3.10 -9.44 0.68
N GLY A 52 -4.24 -9.30 -0.01
CA GLY A 52 -4.93 -8.02 -0.16
C GLY A 52 -4.24 -7.01 -1.08
N VAL A 53 -3.22 -7.44 -1.83
CA VAL A 53 -2.53 -6.65 -2.85
C VAL A 53 -2.79 -7.24 -4.23
N GLU A 54 -3.05 -6.38 -5.22
CA GLU A 54 -3.18 -6.78 -6.61
C GLU A 54 -2.27 -5.95 -7.50
N LEU A 55 -1.58 -6.60 -8.44
CA LEU A 55 -0.77 -5.90 -9.44
C LEU A 55 -1.66 -5.26 -10.49
N SER A 56 -1.42 -3.99 -10.78
CA SER A 56 -2.03 -3.27 -11.91
C SER A 56 -0.94 -2.49 -12.64
N GLU A 57 -0.88 -2.57 -13.96
CA GLU A 57 0.06 -1.78 -14.75
C GLU A 57 -0.10 -0.28 -14.46
N ILE A 58 -1.35 0.19 -14.38
CA ILE A 58 -1.70 1.60 -14.11
C ILE A 58 -2.81 1.61 -13.04
N PRO A 59 -2.47 1.58 -11.74
CA PRO A 59 -3.47 1.65 -10.69
C PRO A 59 -4.25 2.96 -10.77
N THR A 60 -5.57 2.88 -10.68
CA THR A 60 -6.43 4.06 -10.67
C THR A 60 -7.44 4.00 -9.52
N PRO A 61 -7.87 5.15 -8.98
CA PRO A 61 -8.90 5.15 -7.93
C PRO A 61 -10.24 4.63 -8.44
N LEU A 62 -10.55 4.78 -9.74
CA LEU A 62 -11.76 4.22 -10.35
C LEU A 62 -11.76 2.69 -10.34
N GLN A 63 -10.61 2.07 -10.66
CA GLN A 63 -10.42 0.62 -10.52
C GLN A 63 -10.56 0.18 -9.07
N ALA A 64 -10.03 0.96 -8.14
CA ALA A 64 -10.01 0.62 -6.73
C ALA A 64 -11.38 0.75 -6.03
N ALA A 65 -12.23 1.68 -6.47
CA ALA A 65 -13.50 1.97 -5.83
C ALA A 65 -14.39 0.72 -5.74
N GLY A 66 -14.88 0.44 -4.53
CA GLY A 66 -15.69 -0.74 -4.22
C GLY A 66 -14.92 -2.05 -4.07
N GLN A 67 -13.61 -2.07 -4.34
CA GLN A 67 -12.78 -3.27 -4.22
C GLN A 67 -12.08 -3.34 -2.85
N ASP A 68 -11.74 -4.57 -2.46
CA ASP A 68 -11.07 -4.85 -1.19
C ASP A 68 -9.54 -4.81 -1.31
N ALA A 69 -9.01 -5.00 -2.53
CA ALA A 69 -7.58 -5.01 -2.80
C ALA A 69 -6.96 -3.61 -2.82
N SER A 70 -5.68 -3.54 -2.48
CA SER A 70 -4.81 -2.40 -2.79
C SER A 70 -4.10 -2.66 -4.12
N PHE A 71 -4.38 -1.86 -5.13
CA PHE A 71 -3.76 -1.99 -6.44
C PHE A 71 -2.40 -1.29 -6.45
N VAL A 72 -1.35 -1.99 -6.87
CA VAL A 72 0.02 -1.47 -6.92
C VAL A 72 0.63 -1.66 -8.30
N GLY A 73 1.41 -0.67 -8.74
CA GLY A 73 1.97 -0.65 -10.07
C GLY A 73 3.03 0.42 -10.27
N ARG A 74 3.45 0.55 -11.53
CA ARG A 74 4.46 1.54 -11.95
C ARG A 74 5.73 1.48 -11.11
N ILE A 75 6.12 0.28 -10.69
CA ILE A 75 7.29 0.06 -9.86
C ILE A 75 8.52 0.25 -10.74
N ARG A 76 9.43 1.10 -10.29
CA ARG A 76 10.68 1.40 -10.99
C ARG A 76 11.76 1.77 -9.99
N VAL A 77 13.02 1.70 -10.42
CA VAL A 77 14.13 2.24 -9.64
C VAL A 77 13.93 3.75 -9.44
N ASP A 78 14.16 4.21 -8.22
CA ASP A 78 14.31 5.63 -7.90
C ASP A 78 15.80 5.95 -7.80
N GLU A 79 16.31 6.60 -8.84
CA GLU A 79 17.74 6.95 -8.97
C GLU A 79 18.16 8.09 -8.04
N THR A 80 17.22 8.71 -7.31
CA THR A 80 17.53 9.84 -6.42
C THR A 80 18.05 9.41 -5.05
N VAL A 81 17.91 8.13 -4.68
CA VAL A 81 18.33 7.58 -3.39
C VAL A 81 18.87 6.15 -3.51
N ASP A 82 19.85 5.79 -2.68
CA ASP A 82 20.36 4.41 -2.63
C ASP A 82 19.26 3.42 -2.27
N ASN A 83 19.19 2.31 -3.00
CA ASN A 83 18.17 1.26 -2.82
C ASN A 83 16.74 1.81 -2.89
N GLY A 84 16.49 2.80 -3.76
CA GLY A 84 15.19 3.43 -3.96
C GLY A 84 14.31 2.69 -4.96
N LEU A 85 13.02 2.55 -4.64
CA LEU A 85 11.97 2.25 -5.60
C LEU A 85 10.91 3.36 -5.59
N ALA A 86 10.43 3.73 -6.76
CA ALA A 86 9.21 4.51 -6.92
C ALA A 86 8.07 3.58 -7.33
N LEU A 87 6.89 3.77 -6.74
CA LEU A 87 5.68 2.98 -7.03
C LEU A 87 4.42 3.84 -6.90
N PHE A 88 3.32 3.35 -7.47
CA PHE A 88 2.01 3.96 -7.36
C PHE A 88 1.00 2.97 -6.79
N VAL A 89 0.16 3.43 -5.87
CA VAL A 89 -0.87 2.61 -5.21
C VAL A 89 -2.22 3.30 -5.32
N SER A 90 -3.29 2.53 -5.55
CA SER A 90 -4.67 3.00 -5.46
C SER A 90 -5.51 2.00 -4.67
N ASN A 91 -6.33 2.47 -3.73
CA ASN A 91 -7.23 1.63 -2.94
C ASN A 91 -8.54 2.36 -2.60
N ASP A 92 -9.62 1.63 -2.33
CA ASP A 92 -10.83 2.22 -1.78
C ASP A 92 -10.59 2.67 -0.32
N ASN A 93 -10.75 3.97 -0.06
CA ASN A 93 -10.48 4.57 1.24
C ASN A 93 -11.59 4.34 2.28
N LEU A 94 -12.81 4.01 1.85
CA LEU A 94 -13.93 3.70 2.74
C LEU A 94 -13.96 2.23 3.12
N ARG A 95 -13.55 1.34 2.20
CA ARG A 95 -13.43 -0.10 2.41
C ARG A 95 -12.07 -0.47 2.99
N LYS A 96 -11.09 -0.82 2.16
CA LYS A 96 -9.76 -1.27 2.63
C LYS A 96 -9.08 -0.21 3.49
N GLY A 97 -9.28 1.07 3.20
CA GLY A 97 -8.73 2.16 4.00
C GLY A 97 -9.39 2.37 5.38
N ALA A 98 -10.54 1.77 5.65
CA ALA A 98 -11.26 1.97 6.91
C ALA A 98 -12.09 0.73 7.33
N ALA A 99 -13.28 0.56 6.76
CA ALA A 99 -14.27 -0.40 7.27
C ALA A 99 -13.78 -1.85 7.22
N LEU A 100 -13.17 -2.27 6.11
CA LEU A 100 -12.74 -3.65 5.94
C LEU A 100 -11.61 -4.02 6.91
N ASN A 101 -10.63 -3.14 7.12
CA ASN A 101 -9.55 -3.41 8.08
C ASN A 101 -10.10 -3.59 9.51
N ALA A 102 -11.12 -2.82 9.90
CA ALA A 102 -11.76 -2.97 11.21
C ALA A 102 -12.48 -4.32 11.35
N VAL A 103 -13.20 -4.75 10.30
CA VAL A 103 -13.85 -6.06 10.25
C VAL A 103 -12.82 -7.19 10.32
N GLN A 104 -11.74 -7.12 9.53
CA GLN A 104 -10.67 -8.13 9.53
C GLN A 104 -10.01 -8.28 10.90
N ILE A 105 -9.77 -7.16 11.62
CA ILE A 105 -9.28 -7.21 13.01
C ILE A 105 -10.29 -7.92 13.92
N ALA A 106 -11.58 -7.59 13.80
CA ALA A 106 -12.62 -8.22 14.62
C ALA A 106 -12.73 -9.73 14.35
N GLU A 107 -12.57 -10.17 13.10
CA GLU A 107 -12.55 -11.59 12.71
C GLU A 107 -11.37 -12.32 13.35
N LEU A 108 -10.17 -11.72 13.33
CA LEU A 108 -8.98 -12.28 13.98
C LEU A 108 -9.17 -12.42 15.50
N VAL A 109 -9.67 -11.38 16.16
CA VAL A 109 -9.95 -11.41 17.61
C VAL A 109 -11.02 -12.45 17.94
N ALA A 110 -12.09 -12.54 17.13
CA ALA A 110 -13.13 -13.54 17.34
C ALA A 110 -12.63 -14.97 17.13
N ALA A 111 -11.68 -15.19 16.22
CA ALA A 111 -11.04 -16.49 16.03
C ALA A 111 -10.13 -16.85 17.22
N GLU A 112 -9.35 -15.89 17.73
CA GLU A 112 -8.49 -16.06 18.90
C GLU A 112 -9.30 -16.40 20.16
N LEU A 113 -10.41 -15.71 20.40
CA LEU A 113 -11.27 -15.95 21.57
C LEU A 113 -12.04 -17.27 21.53
N LYS A 114 -12.11 -17.94 20.37
CA LYS A 114 -12.78 -19.24 20.20
C LYS A 114 -11.83 -20.43 20.39
N GLY A 115 -10.52 -20.21 20.32
CA GLY A 115 -9.48 -21.21 20.59
C GLY A 115 -9.13 -21.29 22.07
#